data_AF-A0A8T3RWJ2-F1
#
_entry.id   AF-A0A8T3RWJ2-F1
#
_cell.length_a   1.000
_cell.length_b   1.000
_cell.length_c   1.000
_cell.angle_alpha   90.00
_cell.angle_beta   90.00
_cell.angle_gamma   90.00
#
_symmetry.space_group_name_H-M   'P 1'
#
loop_
_entity.id
_entity.type
_entity.pdbx_description
1 polymer ?
#
loop_
_entity_poly.entity_id
_entity_poly.type
_entity_poly.pdbx_seq_one_letter_code
_entity_poly.pdbx_strand_id
1 'polypeptide(L)'
;MNPLHSIKGTIIAGVVLSIVIALLIGGYQFQFLALDRWLHFLSGITWIGLLYYFNFVQVPALGRAVADTGGPGGAGISKYVAPLALLWFRWAALVTWLSGAIYLWMRSPGGSDFIGALALGLTGETLNFYQLVIGLGAWMGTIMLFNVWALIWPNQKKLLGIVPATDDEKARAKRTALLASRTNTFFSFAMIWFMVSTSFVEELDFSTSDGILGYWIVVLVLWAVLEAFGTGMIGGTAPSTLRWWEETHLRTIAAGVVLWIVFLILWLLLLNP
;
A
#
# COMPACT_ATOMS: atom_id res chain seq x y z
N MET A 1 20.64 -2.73 31.75
CA MET A 1 20.05 -3.89 31.04
C MET A 1 20.36 -3.75 29.55
N ASN A 2 20.65 -4.84 28.85
CA ASN A 2 20.86 -4.81 27.40
C ASN A 2 19.53 -4.41 26.69
N PRO A 3 19.48 -3.27 25.98
CA PRO A 3 18.25 -2.79 25.35
C PRO A 3 17.69 -3.76 24.28
N LEU A 4 18.55 -4.62 23.72
CA LEU A 4 18.18 -5.57 22.66
C LEU A 4 17.33 -6.75 23.15
N HIS A 5 17.16 -6.92 24.46
CA HIS A 5 16.31 -7.97 25.03
C HIS A 5 14.81 -7.67 24.89
N SER A 6 14.43 -6.49 24.39
CA SER A 6 13.03 -6.12 24.19
C SER A 6 12.85 -5.36 22.88
N ILE A 7 11.70 -5.57 22.23
CA ILE A 7 11.36 -4.85 20.98
C ILE A 7 11.42 -3.33 21.20
N LYS A 8 10.87 -2.85 22.33
CA LYS A 8 10.89 -1.41 22.67
C LYS A 8 12.31 -0.89 22.82
N GLY A 9 13.16 -1.61 23.56
CA GLY A 9 14.55 -1.23 23.76
C GLY A 9 15.36 -1.22 22.46
N THR A 10 15.13 -2.18 21.56
CA THR A 10 15.76 -2.21 20.23
C THR A 10 15.35 -1.01 19.37
N ILE A 11 14.04 -0.69 19.34
CA ILE A 11 13.54 0.49 18.59
C ILE A 11 14.16 1.77 19.15
N ILE A 12 14.12 1.96 20.48
CA ILE A 12 14.69 3.15 21.13
C ILE A 12 16.18 3.27 20.83
N ALA A 13 16.94 2.17 20.93
CA ALA A 13 18.36 2.16 20.64
C ALA A 13 18.66 2.57 19.19
N GLY A 14 17.87 2.08 18.22
CA GLY A 14 18.00 2.47 16.81
C GLY A 14 17.70 3.94 16.54
N VAL A 15 16.66 4.50 17.18
CA VAL A 15 16.34 5.94 17.08
C VAL A 15 17.45 6.79 17.70
N VAL A 16 17.90 6.44 18.90
CA VAL A 16 18.98 7.15 19.59
C VAL A 16 20.27 7.10 18.77
N LEU A 17 20.64 5.94 18.24
CA LEU A 17 21.79 5.78 17.36
C LEU A 17 21.69 6.70 16.13
N SER A 18 20.53 6.75 15.49
CA SER A 18 20.30 7.60 14.31
C SER A 18 20.49 9.08 14.65
N ILE A 19 19.95 9.54 15.77
CA ILE A 19 20.11 10.93 16.25
C ILE A 19 21.57 11.23 16.60
N VAL A 20 22.26 10.32 17.29
CA VAL A 20 23.66 10.51 17.69
C VAL A 20 24.58 10.57 16.48
N ILE A 21 24.45 9.62 15.53
CA ILE A 21 25.24 9.63 14.29
C ILE A 21 25.00 10.92 13.55
N ALA A 22 23.73 11.32 13.43
CA ALA A 22 23.39 12.57 12.83
C ALA A 22 24.17 13.70 13.56
N LEU A 23 24.09 13.82 14.89
CA LEU A 23 24.72 14.91 15.65
C LEU A 23 26.23 14.99 15.42
N LEU A 24 26.88 13.84 15.29
CA LEU A 24 28.34 13.71 15.10
C LEU A 24 28.82 14.13 13.70
N ILE A 25 28.01 13.96 12.65
CA ILE A 25 28.40 14.32 11.27
C ILE A 25 28.32 15.83 10.96
N GLY A 26 28.01 16.67 11.96
CA GLY A 26 28.38 18.09 11.93
C GLY A 26 27.60 19.02 11.01
N GLY A 27 26.28 18.83 10.84
CA GLY A 27 25.42 19.81 10.15
C GLY A 27 24.01 19.87 10.75
N TYR A 28 23.71 20.87 11.59
CA TYR A 28 22.42 20.96 12.29
C TYR A 28 21.64 22.22 11.94
N GLN A 29 20.84 22.09 10.89
CA GLN A 29 19.47 22.59 10.97
C GLN A 29 18.58 21.36 11.02
N PHE A 30 17.74 21.24 12.05
CA PHE A 30 16.78 20.16 12.13
C PHE A 30 15.83 20.25 10.94
N GLN A 31 15.89 19.27 10.04
CA GLN A 31 15.07 19.25 8.83
C GLN A 31 13.81 18.42 9.08
N PHE A 32 12.70 19.08 9.41
CA PHE A 32 11.41 18.43 9.64
C PHE A 32 11.01 17.52 8.48
N LEU A 33 11.21 17.97 7.24
CA LEU A 33 10.92 17.18 6.04
C LEU A 33 11.73 15.88 5.94
N ALA A 34 12.99 15.89 6.40
CA ALA A 34 13.82 14.70 6.41
C ALA A 34 13.33 13.70 7.46
N LEU A 35 12.90 14.20 8.63
CA LEU A 35 12.32 13.36 9.67
C LEU A 35 10.99 12.73 9.22
N ASP A 36 10.09 13.51 8.63
CA ASP A 36 8.79 13.02 8.14
C ASP A 36 8.99 11.96 7.06
N ARG A 37 9.90 12.19 6.12
CA ARG A 37 10.24 11.22 5.07
C ARG A 37 10.83 9.93 5.66
N TRP A 38 11.72 10.05 6.65
CA TRP A 38 12.28 8.90 7.35
C TRP A 38 11.19 8.09 8.07
N LEU A 39 10.27 8.76 8.76
CA LEU A 39 9.12 8.11 9.42
C LEU A 39 8.18 7.43 8.40
N HIS A 40 7.94 8.09 7.28
CA HIS A 40 7.14 7.55 6.17
C HIS A 40 7.76 6.27 5.62
N PHE A 41 9.07 6.24 5.39
CA PHE A 41 9.75 5.03 4.93
C PHE A 41 9.73 3.90 5.95
N LEU A 42 10.02 4.16 7.23
CA LEU A 42 9.99 3.12 8.25
C LEU A 42 8.61 2.49 8.43
N SER A 43 7.57 3.33 8.48
CA SER A 43 6.18 2.86 8.56
C SER A 43 5.77 2.16 7.26
N GLY A 44 6.17 2.68 6.10
CA GLY A 44 5.84 2.12 4.78
C GLY A 44 6.45 0.74 4.57
N ILE A 45 7.72 0.57 4.94
CA ILE A 45 8.41 -0.74 4.95
C ILE A 45 7.67 -1.72 5.86
N THR A 46 7.26 -1.29 7.05
CA THR A 46 6.51 -2.14 7.97
C THR A 46 5.14 -2.52 7.39
N TRP A 47 4.43 -1.57 6.79
CA TRP A 47 3.10 -1.79 6.22
C TRP A 47 3.15 -2.74 5.02
N ILE A 48 3.94 -2.41 4.00
CA ILE A 48 4.03 -3.20 2.77
C ILE A 48 4.76 -4.53 3.03
N GLY A 49 5.77 -4.54 3.90
CA GLY A 49 6.43 -5.77 4.32
C GLY A 49 5.46 -6.77 4.96
N LEU A 50 4.57 -6.31 5.85
CA LEU A 50 3.53 -7.16 6.43
C LEU A 50 2.46 -7.56 5.41
N LEU A 51 2.10 -6.68 4.47
CA LEU A 51 1.20 -7.01 3.37
C LEU A 51 1.72 -8.19 2.54
N TYR A 52 3.01 -8.17 2.18
CA TYR A 52 3.68 -9.23 1.44
C TYR A 52 3.85 -10.49 2.28
N TYR A 53 4.19 -10.36 3.57
CA TYR A 53 4.18 -11.49 4.48
C TYR A 53 2.82 -12.21 4.49
N PHE A 54 1.70 -11.47 4.58
CA PHE A 54 0.39 -12.10 4.57
C PHE A 54 0.09 -12.84 3.26
N ASN A 55 0.35 -12.20 2.12
CA ASN A 55 -0.05 -12.74 0.81
C ASN A 55 0.89 -13.81 0.26
N PHE A 56 2.20 -13.67 0.49
CA PHE A 56 3.22 -14.54 -0.10
C PHE A 56 3.68 -15.64 0.85
N VAL A 57 3.57 -15.43 2.16
CA VAL A 57 4.09 -16.38 3.17
C VAL A 57 2.94 -17.00 3.97
N GLN A 58 2.19 -16.19 4.71
CA GLN A 58 1.23 -16.70 5.70
C GLN A 58 0.05 -17.43 5.05
N VAL A 59 -0.60 -16.84 4.04
CA VAL A 59 -1.76 -17.45 3.38
C VAL A 59 -1.40 -18.78 2.70
N PRO A 60 -0.33 -18.87 1.88
CA PRO A 60 0.11 -20.14 1.33
C PRO A 60 0.53 -21.17 2.39
N ALA A 61 1.23 -20.75 3.45
CA ALA A 61 1.63 -21.64 4.54
C ALA A 61 0.41 -22.21 5.29
N LEU A 62 -0.59 -21.39 5.61
CA LEU A 62 -1.84 -21.83 6.21
C LEU A 62 -2.60 -22.80 5.29
N GLY A 63 -2.61 -22.55 3.98
CA GLY A 63 -3.20 -23.47 3.00
C GLY A 63 -2.55 -24.86 3.05
N ARG A 64 -1.21 -24.92 3.07
CA ARG A 64 -0.47 -26.19 3.19
C ARG A 64 -0.72 -26.87 4.54
N ALA A 65 -0.71 -26.11 5.63
CA ALA A 65 -0.92 -26.64 6.98
C ALA A 65 -2.32 -27.23 7.18
N VAL A 66 -3.34 -26.72 6.49
CA VAL A 66 -4.71 -27.28 6.52
C VAL A 66 -4.82 -28.55 5.66
N ALA A 67 -4.05 -28.65 4.58
CA ALA A 67 -4.05 -29.82 3.71
C ALA A 67 -3.25 -31.01 4.28
N ASP A 68 -2.38 -30.77 5.26
CA ASP A 68 -1.57 -31.79 5.94
C ASP A 68 -2.36 -32.43 7.10
N THR A 69 -3.00 -33.58 6.81
CA THR A 69 -3.87 -34.30 7.75
C THR A 69 -3.15 -34.90 8.96
N GLY A 70 -1.81 -35.00 8.95
CA GLY A 70 -0.99 -35.43 10.09
C GLY A 70 -0.16 -34.31 10.73
N GLY A 71 -0.24 -33.10 10.17
CA GLY A 71 0.58 -31.97 10.57
C GLY A 71 0.06 -31.21 11.79
N PRO A 72 0.84 -30.24 12.30
CA PRO A 72 0.46 -29.42 13.46
C PRO A 72 -0.68 -28.43 13.18
N GLY A 73 -1.17 -28.36 11.94
CA GLY A 73 -2.18 -27.42 11.49
C GLY A 73 -1.73 -25.95 11.55
N GLY A 74 -2.68 -25.04 11.29
CA GLY A 74 -2.42 -23.59 11.24
C GLY A 74 -2.70 -22.83 12.55
N ALA A 75 -3.05 -23.52 13.64
CA ALA A 75 -3.62 -22.90 14.83
C ALA A 75 -2.64 -21.94 15.54
N GLY A 76 -1.36 -22.29 15.62
CA GLY A 76 -0.34 -21.44 16.24
C GLY A 76 -0.16 -20.10 15.51
N ILE A 77 -0.15 -20.14 14.17
CA ILE A 77 -0.07 -18.93 13.33
C ILE A 77 -1.31 -18.07 13.54
N SER A 78 -2.51 -18.66 13.44
CA SER A 78 -3.78 -17.94 13.58
C SER A 78 -3.99 -17.34 14.97
N LYS A 79 -3.49 -18.00 16.03
CA LYS A 79 -3.68 -17.57 17.42
C LYS A 79 -2.65 -16.56 17.90
N TYR A 80 -1.36 -16.74 17.56
CA TYR A 80 -0.28 -15.96 18.15
C TYR A 80 0.38 -14.97 17.17
N VAL A 81 0.49 -15.34 15.90
CA VAL A 81 1.23 -14.54 14.90
C VAL A 81 0.30 -13.56 14.20
N ALA A 82 -0.83 -14.03 13.67
CA ALA A 82 -1.74 -13.22 12.87
C ALA A 82 -2.29 -12.00 13.62
N PRO A 83 -2.72 -12.09 14.90
CA PRO A 83 -3.22 -10.91 15.63
C PRO A 83 -2.15 -9.83 15.83
N LEU A 84 -0.91 -10.24 16.14
CA LEU A 84 0.21 -9.32 16.32
C LEU A 84 0.59 -8.65 15.00
N ALA A 85 0.72 -9.45 13.92
CA ALA A 85 1.01 -8.93 12.59
C ALA A 85 -0.09 -7.95 12.13
N LEU A 86 -1.37 -8.25 12.38
CA LEU A 86 -2.50 -7.38 12.03
C LEU A 86 -2.54 -6.09 12.86
N LEU A 87 -2.03 -6.11 14.11
CA LEU A 87 -1.87 -4.88 14.90
C LEU A 87 -0.87 -3.95 14.23
N TRP A 88 0.34 -4.43 13.96
CA TRP A 88 1.39 -3.64 13.32
C TRP A 88 0.97 -3.18 11.92
N PHE A 89 0.37 -4.06 11.13
CA PHE A 89 -0.08 -3.77 9.77
C PHE A 89 -1.06 -2.58 9.72
N ARG A 90 -2.06 -2.54 10.61
CA ARG A 90 -3.09 -1.48 10.62
C ARG A 90 -2.52 -0.13 11.01
N TRP A 91 -1.71 -0.10 12.05
CA TRP A 91 -1.13 1.14 12.53
C TRP A 91 0.00 1.63 11.64
N ALA A 92 0.82 0.74 11.07
CA ALA A 92 1.81 1.09 10.07
C ALA A 92 1.14 1.74 8.86
N ALA A 93 0.03 1.19 8.35
CA ALA A 93 -0.75 1.79 7.26
C ALA A 93 -1.17 3.23 7.56
N LEU A 94 -1.74 3.47 8.75
CA LEU A 94 -2.19 4.79 9.16
C LEU A 94 -1.01 5.77 9.30
N VAL A 95 0.07 5.34 9.93
CA VAL A 95 1.28 6.18 10.12
C VAL A 95 1.94 6.50 8.78
N THR A 96 2.03 5.56 7.84
CA THR A 96 2.54 5.83 6.49
C THR A 96 1.71 6.87 5.78
N TRP A 97 0.38 6.73 5.81
CA TRP A 97 -0.49 7.69 5.16
C TRP A 97 -0.40 9.08 5.79
N LEU A 98 -0.47 9.19 7.12
CA LEU A 98 -0.38 10.46 7.83
C LEU A 98 0.97 11.15 7.61
N SER A 99 2.08 10.42 7.73
CA SER A 99 3.42 10.96 7.50
C SER A 99 3.61 11.41 6.05
N GLY A 100 3.01 10.70 5.07
CA GLY A 100 3.04 11.12 3.67
C GLY A 100 2.23 12.39 3.41
N ALA A 101 1.04 12.49 4.01
CA ALA A 101 0.19 13.68 3.93
C ALA A 101 0.87 14.90 4.56
N ILE A 102 1.45 14.73 5.76
CA ILE A 102 2.22 15.77 6.46
C ILE A 102 3.44 16.19 5.63
N TYR A 103 4.18 15.22 5.08
CA TYR A 103 5.32 15.51 4.22
C TYR A 103 4.93 16.39 3.02
N LEU A 104 3.86 16.04 2.28
CA LEU A 104 3.39 16.83 1.14
C LEU A 104 2.88 18.22 1.56
N TRP A 105 2.21 18.30 2.70
CA TRP A 105 1.76 19.57 3.26
C TRP A 105 2.93 20.49 3.62
N MET A 106 3.98 19.94 4.21
CA MET A 106 5.14 20.71 4.67
C MET A 106 6.15 21.00 3.55
N ARG A 107 6.20 20.18 2.50
CA ARG A 107 7.16 20.34 1.39
C ARG A 107 6.94 21.63 0.60
N SER A 108 5.70 22.11 0.57
CA SER A 108 5.29 23.23 -0.27
C SER A 108 4.56 24.29 0.55
N PRO A 109 4.78 25.60 0.28
CA PRO A 109 4.07 26.67 0.97
C PRO A 109 2.54 26.51 0.86
N GLY A 110 1.85 26.58 1.99
CA GLY A 110 0.39 26.44 2.04
C GLY A 110 -0.14 25.04 1.72
N GLY A 111 0.73 24.01 1.65
CA GLY A 111 0.33 22.63 1.38
C GLY A 111 -0.12 22.38 -0.06
N SER A 112 0.36 23.17 -1.02
CA SER A 112 -0.03 23.06 -2.44
C SER A 112 0.27 21.69 -3.04
N ASP A 113 1.33 21.01 -2.62
CA ASP A 113 1.63 19.64 -3.07
C ASP A 113 0.68 18.61 -2.48
N PHE A 114 0.18 18.80 -1.26
CA PHE A 114 -0.84 17.92 -0.71
C PHE A 114 -2.17 18.09 -1.46
N ILE A 115 -2.61 19.33 -1.64
CA ILE A 115 -3.84 19.65 -2.37
C ILE A 115 -3.72 19.20 -3.83
N GLY A 116 -2.59 19.52 -4.47
CA GLY A 116 -2.26 19.12 -5.83
C GLY A 116 -2.20 17.61 -6.00
N ALA A 117 -1.62 16.87 -5.06
CA ALA A 117 -1.62 15.40 -5.09
C ALA A 117 -3.05 14.82 -5.04
N LEU A 118 -3.92 15.36 -4.18
CA LEU A 118 -5.32 14.95 -4.11
C LEU A 118 -6.12 15.32 -5.36
N ALA A 119 -5.83 16.49 -5.93
CA ALA A 119 -6.42 17.00 -7.16
C ALA A 119 -5.72 16.48 -8.43
N LEU A 120 -4.78 15.54 -8.30
CA LEU A 120 -4.03 14.97 -9.42
C LEU A 120 -3.39 16.04 -10.32
N GLY A 121 -2.71 17.03 -9.73
CA GLY A 121 -1.98 18.09 -10.45
C GLY A 121 -2.85 19.10 -11.20
N LEU A 122 -4.17 19.06 -11.05
CA LEU A 122 -5.14 19.90 -11.77
C LEU A 122 -5.50 21.22 -11.06
N THR A 123 -4.69 21.67 -10.10
CA THR A 123 -4.97 22.89 -9.31
C THR A 123 -4.52 24.19 -9.97
N GLY A 124 -3.68 24.11 -11.02
CA GLY A 124 -3.15 25.26 -11.75
C GLY A 124 -3.69 25.36 -13.18
N GLU A 125 -3.24 26.39 -13.91
CA GLU A 125 -3.57 26.57 -15.33
C GLU A 125 -2.96 25.46 -16.21
N THR A 126 -1.82 24.93 -15.79
CA THR A 126 -1.12 23.80 -16.43
C THR A 126 -1.04 22.61 -15.46
N LEU A 127 -1.02 21.40 -16.02
CA LEU A 127 -0.87 20.17 -15.24
C LEU A 127 0.47 20.13 -14.50
N ASN A 128 0.45 19.96 -13.18
CA ASN A 128 1.66 19.74 -12.40
C ASN A 128 2.02 18.24 -12.35
N PHE A 129 3.05 17.83 -13.09
CA PHE A 129 3.45 16.43 -13.20
C PHE A 129 4.00 15.81 -11.91
N TYR A 130 4.69 16.59 -11.06
CA TYR A 130 5.12 16.08 -9.76
C TYR A 130 3.91 15.69 -8.92
N GLN A 131 2.94 16.61 -8.80
CA GLN A 131 1.70 16.43 -8.04
C GLN A 131 0.84 15.32 -8.63
N LEU A 132 0.86 15.16 -9.95
CA LEU A 132 0.22 14.07 -10.67
C LEU A 132 0.76 12.70 -10.26
N VAL A 133 2.08 12.52 -10.41
CA VAL A 133 2.77 11.25 -10.20
C VAL A 133 2.72 10.86 -8.73
N ILE A 134 3.01 11.81 -7.82
CA ILE A 134 2.87 11.55 -6.38
C ILE A 134 1.42 11.33 -5.98
N GLY A 135 0.47 12.03 -6.62
CA GLY A 135 -0.97 11.90 -6.41
C GLY A 135 -1.50 10.52 -6.76
N LEU A 136 -1.06 9.94 -7.89
CA LEU A 136 -1.38 8.55 -8.27
C LEU A 136 -0.96 7.57 -7.17
N GLY A 137 0.28 7.69 -6.69
CA GLY A 137 0.77 6.91 -5.56
C GLY A 137 -0.08 7.13 -4.31
N ALA A 138 -0.35 8.38 -3.95
CA ALA A 138 -1.11 8.75 -2.76
C ALA A 138 -2.54 8.22 -2.77
N TRP A 139 -3.23 8.24 -3.92
CA TRP A 139 -4.59 7.70 -4.06
C TRP A 139 -4.64 6.19 -3.90
N MET A 140 -3.72 5.45 -4.52
CA MET A 140 -3.62 4.02 -4.31
C MET A 140 -3.31 3.70 -2.84
N GLY A 141 -2.39 4.44 -2.20
CA GLY A 141 -2.14 4.33 -0.77
C GLY A 141 -3.38 4.62 0.09
N THR A 142 -4.19 5.61 -0.29
CA THR A 142 -5.43 5.98 0.41
C THR A 142 -6.48 4.88 0.32
N ILE A 143 -6.70 4.33 -0.88
CA ILE A 143 -7.60 3.19 -1.11
C ILE A 143 -7.13 1.98 -0.31
N MET A 144 -5.82 1.71 -0.35
CA MET A 144 -5.23 0.62 0.42
C MET A 144 -5.45 0.81 1.93
N LEU A 145 -5.27 2.02 2.46
CA LEU A 145 -5.55 2.34 3.86
C LEU A 145 -7.02 2.10 4.21
N PHE A 146 -7.94 2.55 3.34
CA PHE A 146 -9.37 2.30 3.50
C PHE A 146 -9.66 0.80 3.54
N ASN A 147 -9.10 0.01 2.62
CA ASN A 147 -9.23 -1.44 2.63
C ASN A 147 -8.73 -2.07 3.93
N VAL A 148 -7.63 -1.57 4.51
CA VAL A 148 -7.12 -2.04 5.80
C VAL A 148 -8.12 -1.83 6.94
N TRP A 149 -8.67 -0.63 7.06
CA TRP A 149 -9.51 -0.24 8.20
C TRP A 149 -11.00 -0.55 8.04
N ALA A 150 -11.53 -0.45 6.82
CA ALA A 150 -12.94 -0.64 6.51
C ALA A 150 -13.28 -2.08 6.10
N LEU A 151 -12.38 -2.78 5.40
CA LEU A 151 -12.66 -4.13 4.89
C LEU A 151 -11.91 -5.21 5.67
N ILE A 152 -10.58 -5.12 5.78
CA ILE A 152 -9.75 -6.15 6.39
C ILE A 152 -10.02 -6.21 7.90
N TRP A 153 -9.89 -5.10 8.62
CA TRP A 153 -10.01 -5.13 10.08
C TRP A 153 -11.37 -5.61 10.61
N PRO A 154 -12.52 -5.13 10.12
CA PRO A 154 -13.83 -5.59 10.62
C PRO A 154 -14.07 -7.08 10.36
N ASN A 155 -13.62 -7.58 9.21
CA ASN A 155 -13.70 -9.01 8.89
C ASN A 155 -12.72 -9.84 9.73
N GLN A 156 -11.50 -9.36 9.97
CA GLN A 156 -10.54 -10.03 10.85
C GLN A 156 -11.03 -10.12 12.29
N LYS A 157 -11.75 -9.12 12.81
CA LYS A 157 -12.37 -9.21 14.14
C LYS A 157 -13.32 -10.40 14.28
N LYS A 158 -14.06 -10.75 13.23
CA LYS A 158 -14.94 -11.93 13.19
C LYS A 158 -14.12 -13.23 13.17
N LEU A 159 -13.05 -13.27 12.37
CA LEU A 159 -12.18 -14.44 12.23
C LEU A 159 -11.38 -14.75 13.51
N LEU A 160 -10.97 -13.70 14.23
CA LEU A 160 -10.25 -13.81 15.49
C LEU A 160 -11.16 -14.08 16.68
N GLY A 161 -12.49 -14.14 16.48
CA GLY A 161 -13.47 -14.36 17.54
C GLY A 161 -13.66 -13.17 18.48
N ILE A 162 -13.17 -11.97 18.11
CA ILE A 162 -13.40 -10.73 18.86
C ILE A 162 -14.87 -10.32 18.76
N VAL A 163 -15.47 -10.55 17.60
CA VAL A 163 -16.90 -10.33 17.36
C VAL A 163 -17.54 -11.70 17.09
N PRO A 164 -18.62 -12.07 17.79
CA PRO A 164 -19.39 -13.28 17.50
C PRO A 164 -19.87 -13.28 16.05
N ALA A 165 -19.69 -14.39 15.35
CA ALA A 165 -20.11 -14.58 13.97
C ALA A 165 -20.39 -16.07 13.71
N THR A 166 -21.38 -16.37 12.89
CA THR A 166 -21.66 -17.74 12.44
C THR A 166 -20.54 -18.24 11.52
N ASP A 167 -20.49 -19.55 11.26
CA ASP A 167 -19.45 -20.12 10.41
C ASP A 167 -19.55 -19.65 8.95
N ASP A 168 -20.77 -19.45 8.45
CA ASP A 168 -21.03 -18.85 7.14
C ASP A 168 -20.54 -17.39 7.07
N GLU A 169 -20.76 -16.61 8.13
CA GLU A 169 -20.27 -15.24 8.21
C GLU A 169 -18.74 -15.18 8.27
N LYS A 170 -18.11 -16.10 9.01
CA LYS A 170 -16.64 -16.23 9.03
C LYS A 170 -16.10 -16.62 7.66
N ALA A 171 -16.76 -17.53 6.94
CA ALA A 171 -16.34 -17.90 5.58
C ALA A 171 -16.37 -16.69 4.63
N ARG A 172 -17.46 -15.91 4.63
CA ARG A 172 -17.57 -14.67 3.84
C ARG A 172 -16.56 -13.60 4.28
N ALA A 173 -16.36 -13.44 5.58
CA ALA A 173 -15.38 -12.50 6.13
C ALA A 173 -13.96 -12.84 5.72
N LYS A 174 -13.60 -14.13 5.76
CA LYS A 174 -12.29 -14.65 5.28
C LYS A 174 -12.07 -14.32 3.82
N ARG A 175 -13.06 -14.56 2.96
CA ARG A 175 -12.97 -14.25 1.53
C ARG A 175 -12.82 -12.75 1.30
N THR A 176 -13.64 -11.92 1.93
CA THR A 176 -13.60 -10.46 1.78
C THR A 176 -12.25 -9.88 2.22
N ALA A 177 -11.76 -10.27 3.40
CA ALA A 177 -10.46 -9.80 3.90
C ALA A 177 -9.29 -10.25 3.00
N LEU A 178 -9.37 -11.47 2.45
CA LEU A 178 -8.35 -11.99 1.53
C LEU A 178 -8.34 -11.20 0.21
N LEU A 179 -9.50 -10.94 -0.38
CA LEU A 179 -9.59 -10.20 -1.64
C LEU A 179 -9.10 -8.77 -1.47
N ALA A 180 -9.56 -8.05 -0.44
CA ALA A 180 -9.05 -6.72 -0.14
C ALA A 180 -7.53 -6.70 0.07
N SER A 181 -6.96 -7.74 0.72
CA SER A 181 -5.51 -7.85 0.90
C SER A 181 -4.76 -8.11 -0.41
N ARG A 182 -5.34 -8.86 -1.34
CA ARG A 182 -4.77 -9.09 -2.68
C ARG A 182 -4.86 -7.86 -3.56
N THR A 183 -5.97 -7.13 -3.52
CA THR A 183 -6.10 -5.82 -4.18
C THR A 183 -5.05 -4.84 -3.66
N ASN A 184 -4.84 -4.79 -2.34
CA ASN A 184 -3.76 -3.97 -1.78
C ASN A 184 -2.38 -4.42 -2.25
N THR A 185 -2.13 -5.73 -2.35
CA THR A 185 -0.86 -6.26 -2.84
C THR A 185 -0.63 -5.84 -4.29
N PHE A 186 -1.64 -5.95 -5.13
CA PHE A 186 -1.61 -5.51 -6.51
C PHE A 186 -1.33 -4.01 -6.63
N PHE A 187 -2.08 -3.16 -5.92
CA PHE A 187 -1.85 -1.70 -5.94
C PHE A 187 -0.49 -1.31 -5.38
N SER A 188 0.07 -2.04 -4.42
CA SER A 188 1.35 -1.69 -3.80
C SER A 188 2.50 -1.59 -4.80
N PHE A 189 2.51 -2.44 -5.84
CA PHE A 189 3.55 -2.42 -6.87
C PHE A 189 3.51 -1.12 -7.70
N ALA A 190 2.31 -0.78 -8.20
CA ALA A 190 2.11 0.45 -8.95
C ALA A 190 2.33 1.69 -8.06
N MET A 191 1.81 1.67 -6.84
CA MET A 191 1.95 2.76 -5.88
C MET A 191 3.41 3.08 -5.58
N ILE A 192 4.23 2.07 -5.26
CA ILE A 192 5.67 2.26 -5.00
C ILE A 192 6.36 2.83 -6.23
N TRP A 193 6.05 2.31 -7.43
CA TRP A 193 6.63 2.82 -8.67
C TRP A 193 6.36 4.31 -8.85
N PHE A 194 5.11 4.75 -8.73
CA PHE A 194 4.77 6.17 -8.90
C PHE A 194 5.42 7.03 -7.83
N MET A 195 5.43 6.60 -6.56
CA MET A 195 6.09 7.37 -5.49
C MET A 195 7.61 7.49 -5.72
N VAL A 196 8.28 6.42 -6.15
CA VAL A 196 9.72 6.44 -6.51
C VAL A 196 9.96 7.29 -7.75
N SER A 197 9.08 7.21 -8.75
CA SER A 197 9.24 7.92 -10.02
C SER A 197 9.29 9.44 -9.85
N THR A 198 8.74 9.98 -8.76
CA THR A 198 8.78 11.43 -8.47
C THR A 198 10.18 12.02 -8.40
N SER A 199 11.21 11.23 -8.07
CA SER A 199 12.60 11.70 -8.09
C SER A 199 13.17 11.91 -9.49
N PHE A 200 12.48 11.42 -10.52
CA PHE A 200 12.90 11.52 -11.93
C PHE A 200 12.01 12.48 -12.75
N VAL A 201 10.99 13.08 -12.14
CA VAL A 201 10.03 13.94 -12.85
C VAL A 201 10.65 15.26 -13.30
N GLU A 202 11.69 15.78 -12.63
CA GLU A 202 12.38 17.00 -13.05
C GLU A 202 13.20 16.83 -14.35
N GLU A 203 13.49 15.60 -14.80
CA GLU A 203 14.21 15.31 -16.05
C GLU A 203 13.28 15.21 -17.27
N LEU A 204 11.96 15.36 -17.08
CA LEU A 204 10.96 15.13 -18.11
C LEU A 204 10.16 16.41 -18.37
N ASP A 205 10.60 17.19 -19.36
CA ASP A 205 9.93 18.43 -19.78
C ASP A 205 8.71 18.11 -20.65
N PHE A 206 7.54 18.05 -20.03
CA PHE A 206 6.26 17.78 -20.69
C PHE A 206 5.43 19.06 -20.83
N SER A 207 5.98 20.07 -21.52
CA SER A 207 5.35 21.39 -21.58
C SER A 207 4.04 21.45 -22.36
N THR A 208 3.69 20.44 -23.16
CA THR A 208 2.42 20.39 -23.91
C THR A 208 2.26 19.01 -24.56
N SER A 209 1.33 18.15 -24.09
CA SER A 209 0.88 17.03 -24.93
C SER A 209 -0.63 16.80 -24.83
N ASP A 210 -1.27 16.72 -26.00
CA ASP A 210 -2.69 16.37 -26.18
C ASP A 210 -3.04 14.96 -25.65
N GLY A 211 -2.03 14.16 -25.25
CA GLY A 211 -2.16 12.80 -24.74
C GLY A 211 -2.51 12.69 -23.25
N ILE A 212 -2.41 13.78 -22.49
CA ILE A 212 -2.70 13.81 -21.04
C ILE A 212 -4.14 13.35 -20.77
N LEU A 213 -5.14 13.93 -21.44
CA LEU A 213 -6.55 13.57 -21.21
C LEU A 213 -6.83 12.10 -21.55
N GLY A 214 -6.21 11.58 -22.62
CA GLY A 214 -6.32 10.18 -23.03
C GLY A 214 -5.71 9.21 -22.01
N TYR A 215 -4.52 9.54 -21.49
CA TYR A 215 -3.90 8.79 -20.39
C TYR A 215 -4.82 8.74 -19.16
N TRP A 216 -5.44 9.87 -18.79
CA TRP A 216 -6.32 9.97 -17.63
C TRP A 216 -7.63 9.19 -17.77
N ILE A 217 -8.25 9.19 -18.95
CA ILE A 217 -9.44 8.36 -19.21
C ILE A 217 -9.08 6.88 -19.03
N VAL A 218 -7.93 6.44 -19.56
CA VAL A 218 -7.49 5.05 -19.46
C VAL A 218 -7.20 4.67 -17.99
N VAL A 219 -6.50 5.52 -17.24
CA VAL A 219 -6.23 5.30 -15.81
C VAL A 219 -7.52 5.20 -14.99
N LEU A 220 -8.46 6.13 -15.18
CA LEU A 220 -9.73 6.16 -14.44
C LEU A 220 -10.63 4.97 -14.79
N VAL A 221 -10.68 4.56 -16.06
CA VAL A 221 -11.42 3.37 -16.49
C VAL A 221 -10.79 2.10 -15.91
N LEU A 222 -9.47 1.95 -15.99
CA LEU A 222 -8.76 0.81 -15.40
C LEU A 222 -8.99 0.76 -13.88
N TRP A 223 -8.92 1.91 -13.20
CA TRP A 223 -9.22 2.03 -11.78
C TRP A 223 -10.65 1.58 -11.45
N ALA A 224 -11.66 2.14 -12.11
CA ALA A 224 -13.07 1.82 -11.85
C ALA A 224 -13.36 0.33 -12.08
N VAL A 225 -12.76 -0.26 -13.12
CA VAL A 225 -12.89 -1.68 -13.44
C VAL A 225 -12.24 -2.54 -12.35
N LEU A 226 -11.02 -2.20 -11.92
CA LEU A 226 -10.29 -2.96 -10.88
C LEU A 226 -10.97 -2.88 -9.51
N GLU A 227 -11.49 -1.71 -9.12
CA GLU A 227 -12.22 -1.52 -7.86
C GLU A 227 -13.55 -2.28 -7.88
N ALA A 228 -14.25 -2.27 -9.02
CA ALA A 228 -15.47 -3.03 -9.20
C ALA A 228 -15.24 -4.56 -9.14
N PHE A 229 -14.06 -5.04 -9.54
CA PHE A 229 -13.65 -6.43 -9.33
C PHE A 229 -13.31 -6.73 -7.86
N GLY A 230 -12.51 -5.88 -7.21
CA GLY A 230 -12.07 -6.06 -5.82
C GLY A 230 -13.23 -6.03 -4.80
N THR A 231 -14.26 -5.23 -5.08
CA THR A 231 -15.49 -5.16 -4.26
C THR A 231 -16.50 -6.27 -4.59
N GLY A 232 -16.30 -7.01 -5.68
CA GLY A 232 -17.25 -8.00 -6.18
C GLY A 232 -18.50 -7.39 -6.84
N MET A 233 -18.51 -6.08 -7.12
CA MET A 233 -19.56 -5.44 -7.91
C MET A 233 -19.64 -6.03 -9.33
N ILE A 234 -18.49 -6.38 -9.92
CA ILE A 234 -18.40 -7.10 -11.19
C ILE A 234 -17.95 -8.53 -10.90
N GLY A 235 -18.80 -9.50 -11.28
CA GLY A 235 -18.47 -10.93 -11.18
C GLY A 235 -18.62 -11.54 -9.78
N GLY A 236 -19.13 -10.81 -8.79
CA GLY A 236 -19.38 -11.31 -7.43
C GLY A 236 -18.11 -11.61 -6.63
N THR A 237 -18.26 -12.10 -5.40
CA THR A 237 -17.11 -12.48 -4.53
C THR A 237 -16.66 -13.94 -4.71
N ALA A 238 -17.48 -14.75 -5.40
CA ALA A 238 -17.19 -16.14 -5.74
C ALA A 238 -16.09 -16.25 -6.82
N PRO A 239 -15.39 -17.40 -6.90
CA PRO A 239 -14.43 -17.63 -7.98
C PRO A 239 -15.07 -17.59 -9.36
N SER A 240 -14.47 -16.86 -10.29
CA SER A 240 -14.96 -16.75 -11.67
C SER A 240 -13.80 -16.57 -12.65
N THR A 241 -14.05 -16.88 -13.92
CA THR A 241 -13.09 -16.65 -15.01
C THR A 241 -12.77 -15.17 -15.18
N LEU A 242 -13.71 -14.27 -14.90
CA LEU A 242 -13.49 -12.82 -14.91
C LEU A 242 -12.46 -12.36 -13.86
N ARG A 243 -12.34 -13.09 -12.75
CA ARG A 243 -11.46 -12.74 -11.63
C ARG A 243 -10.26 -13.67 -11.50
N TRP A 244 -9.91 -14.36 -12.58
CA TRP A 244 -8.85 -15.37 -12.62
C TRP A 244 -7.51 -14.86 -12.05
N TRP A 245 -7.23 -13.56 -12.22
CA TRP A 245 -6.01 -12.88 -11.78
C TRP A 245 -5.95 -12.65 -10.25
N GLU A 246 -7.09 -12.60 -9.57
CA GLU A 246 -7.16 -12.43 -8.11
C GLU A 246 -7.15 -13.76 -7.35
N GLU A 247 -7.33 -14.90 -8.03
CA GLU A 247 -7.54 -16.20 -7.35
C GLU A 247 -6.27 -16.78 -6.71
N THR A 248 -5.08 -16.43 -7.21
CA THR A 248 -3.80 -16.91 -6.66
C THR A 248 -2.80 -15.77 -6.55
N HIS A 249 -1.91 -15.84 -5.56
CA HIS A 249 -0.88 -14.83 -5.33
C HIS A 249 0.03 -14.63 -6.56
N LEU A 250 0.45 -15.71 -7.23
CA LEU A 250 1.27 -15.62 -8.44
C LEU A 250 0.55 -14.89 -9.58
N ARG A 251 -0.74 -15.16 -9.77
CA ARG A 251 -1.54 -14.46 -10.79
C ARG A 251 -1.77 -13.00 -10.43
N THR A 252 -1.93 -12.68 -9.15
CA THR A 252 -2.06 -11.30 -8.69
C THR A 252 -0.75 -10.53 -8.89
N ILE A 253 0.39 -11.14 -8.62
CA ILE A 253 1.72 -10.56 -8.92
C ILE A 253 1.87 -10.36 -10.42
N ALA A 254 1.62 -11.41 -11.22
CA ALA A 254 1.75 -11.33 -12.68
C ALA A 254 0.84 -10.25 -13.28
N ALA A 255 -0.40 -10.16 -12.82
CA ALA A 255 -1.31 -9.09 -13.22
C ALA A 255 -0.81 -7.72 -12.79
N GLY A 256 -0.23 -7.59 -11.59
CA GLY A 256 0.37 -6.34 -11.10
C GLY A 256 1.55 -5.89 -11.98
N VAL A 257 2.41 -6.83 -12.36
CA VAL A 257 3.52 -6.58 -13.31
C VAL A 257 2.99 -6.21 -14.69
N VAL A 258 1.97 -6.90 -15.20
CA VAL A 258 1.35 -6.57 -16.49
C VAL A 258 0.73 -5.17 -16.45
N LEU A 259 -0.01 -4.82 -15.39
CA LEU A 259 -0.57 -3.48 -15.24
C LEU A 259 0.55 -2.43 -15.18
N TRP A 260 1.63 -2.71 -14.46
CA TRP A 260 2.80 -1.84 -14.41
C TRP A 260 3.43 -1.64 -15.81
N ILE A 261 3.60 -2.70 -16.60
CA ILE A 261 4.09 -2.62 -17.98
C ILE A 261 3.12 -1.79 -18.84
N VAL A 262 1.81 -1.99 -18.71
CA VAL A 262 0.80 -1.21 -19.44
C VAL A 262 0.92 0.28 -19.10
N PHE A 263 1.03 0.64 -17.82
CA PHE A 263 1.24 2.04 -17.44
C PHE A 263 2.56 2.60 -17.96
N LEU A 264 3.64 1.81 -17.95
CA LEU A 264 4.92 2.23 -18.50
C LEU A 264 4.84 2.47 -20.02
N ILE A 265 4.17 1.59 -20.76
CA ILE A 265 3.97 1.74 -22.21
C ILE A 265 3.09 2.95 -22.51
N LEU A 266 1.97 3.11 -21.78
CA LEU A 266 1.10 4.27 -21.93
C LEU A 266 1.84 5.57 -21.61
N TRP A 267 2.70 5.56 -20.59
CA TRP A 267 3.56 6.68 -20.25
C TRP A 267 4.54 7.00 -21.38
N LEU A 268 5.22 6.00 -21.94
CA LEU A 268 6.14 6.18 -23.08
C LEU A 268 5.42 6.73 -24.32
N LEU A 269 4.22 6.22 -24.64
CA LEU A 269 3.52 6.56 -25.89
C LEU A 269 2.74 7.87 -25.83
N LEU A 270 2.17 8.22 -24.68
CA LEU A 270 1.24 9.35 -24.56
C LEU A 270 1.87 10.59 -23.94
N LEU A 271 2.92 10.42 -23.15
CA LEU A 271 3.48 11.50 -22.35
C LEU A 271 4.91 11.87 -22.79
N ASN A 272 5.67 10.97 -23.42
CA ASN A 272 7.06 11.21 -23.83
C ASN A 272 7.28 11.08 -25.35
N PRO A 273 6.81 12.05 -26.17
CA PRO A 273 7.08 12.06 -27.61
C PRO A 273 8.55 12.39 -27.95
#